data_AF-A0A5D4J7P8-F1
#
_entry.id   AF-A0A5D4J7P8-F1
#
_cell.length_a   1.000
_cell.length_b   1.000
_cell.length_c   1.000
_cell.angle_alpha   90.00
_cell.angle_beta   90.00
_cell.angle_gamma   90.00
#
_symmetry.space_group_name_H-M   'P 1'
#
loop_
_entity.id
_entity.type
_entity.pdbx_description
1 polymer ?
#
loop_
_entity_poly.entity_id
_entity_poly.type
_entity_poly.pdbx_seq_one_letter_code
_entity_poly.pdbx_strand_id
1 'polypeptide(L)'
;ASGCGGSGGRGRDAAFARVAEVIQEAMRHAVFVRGEDGLGRWNPHPDSGLRLPLHAVAQRAAGLLADPRRLTVRACPGKGCGWLFLDTAGRRRWCSLGVCGRREGG
;
A
#
# COMPACT_ATOMS: atom_id res chain seq x y z
N ALA A 1 14.67 -6.21 36.12
CA ALA A 1 15.03 -5.63 34.81
C ALA A 1 14.73 -6.67 33.73
N SER A 2 13.57 -6.56 33.09
CA SER A 2 13.15 -7.48 32.03
C SER A 2 12.80 -6.66 30.80
N GLY A 3 13.75 -6.57 29.88
CA GLY A 3 13.58 -5.91 28.59
C GLY A 3 12.81 -6.81 27.64
N CYS A 4 11.53 -6.51 27.44
CA CYS A 4 10.75 -6.98 26.31
C CYS A 4 10.36 -5.77 25.47
N GLY A 5 10.79 -5.68 24.22
CA GLY A 5 10.34 -4.59 23.33
C GLY A 5 11.04 -4.42 21.97
N GLY A 6 12.09 -5.19 21.67
CA GLY A 6 12.93 -4.93 20.47
C GLY A 6 12.57 -5.71 19.19
N SER A 7 11.69 -6.70 19.23
CA SER A 7 11.42 -7.56 18.05
C SER A 7 10.54 -6.89 17.00
N GLY A 8 9.57 -6.07 17.43
CA GLY A 8 8.62 -5.41 16.54
C GLY A 8 9.23 -4.32 15.67
N GLY A 9 10.28 -3.64 16.15
CA GLY A 9 11.01 -2.62 15.37
C GLY A 9 11.76 -3.24 14.21
N ARG A 10 12.62 -4.21 14.49
CA ARG A 10 13.41 -4.92 13.47
C ARG A 10 12.56 -5.59 12.40
N GLY A 11 11.43 -6.19 12.78
CA GLY A 11 10.50 -6.79 11.83
C GLY A 11 9.85 -5.76 10.90
N ARG A 12 9.47 -4.58 11.42
CA ARG A 12 8.93 -3.48 10.60
C ARG A 12 9.98 -2.88 9.68
N ASP A 13 11.21 -2.73 10.16
CA ASP A 13 12.32 -2.18 9.36
C ASP A 13 12.66 -3.12 8.20
N ALA A 14 12.73 -4.43 8.47
CA ALA A 14 12.94 -5.44 7.44
C ALA A 14 11.78 -5.50 6.43
N ALA A 15 10.53 -5.42 6.90
CA ALA A 15 9.37 -5.37 6.01
C ALA A 15 9.38 -4.12 5.12
N PHE A 16 9.72 -2.96 5.69
CA PHE A 16 9.85 -1.72 4.93
C PHE A 16 10.97 -1.83 3.90
N ALA A 17 12.15 -2.33 4.28
CA ALA A 17 13.27 -2.54 3.37
C ALA A 17 12.87 -3.42 2.18
N ARG A 18 12.15 -4.52 2.44
CA ARG A 18 11.68 -5.41 1.38
C ARG A 18 10.72 -4.73 0.40
N VAL A 19 9.80 -3.91 0.91
CA VAL A 19 8.89 -3.13 0.06
C VAL A 19 9.67 -2.06 -0.73
N ALA A 20 10.65 -1.42 -0.10
CA ALA A 20 11.50 -0.42 -0.73
C ALA A 20 12.31 -1.01 -1.90
N GLU A 21 12.85 -2.21 -1.77
CA GLU A 21 13.54 -2.91 -2.88
C GLU A 21 12.62 -3.08 -4.10
N VAL A 22 11.38 -3.52 -3.88
CA VAL A 22 10.39 -3.73 -4.96
C VAL A 22 10.00 -2.39 -5.59
N ILE A 23 9.85 -1.34 -4.79
CA ILE A 23 9.61 0.02 -5.28
C ILE A 23 10.77 0.50 -6.13
N GLN A 24 12.01 0.36 -5.65
CA GLN A 24 13.20 0.81 -6.37
C GLN A 24 13.37 0.08 -7.71
N GLU A 25 13.14 -1.24 -7.74
CA GLU A 25 13.08 -1.99 -8.99
C GLU A 25 12.02 -1.43 -9.94
N ALA A 26 10.78 -1.25 -9.46
CA ALA A 26 9.71 -0.71 -10.30
C ALA A 26 10.00 0.70 -10.83
N MET A 27 10.67 1.55 -10.03
CA MET A 27 11.03 2.91 -10.43
C MET A 27 12.16 2.94 -11.46
N ARG A 28 13.06 1.96 -11.50
CA ARG A 28 14.05 1.83 -12.59
C ARG A 28 13.40 1.63 -13.96
N HIS A 29 12.22 1.03 -13.98
CA HIS A 29 11.42 0.80 -15.19
C HIS A 29 10.23 1.78 -15.30
N ALA A 30 10.25 2.91 -14.59
CA ALA A 30 9.19 3.89 -14.66
C ALA A 30 9.52 4.97 -15.70
N VAL A 31 8.51 5.41 -16.43
CA VAL A 31 8.60 6.55 -17.34
C VAL A 31 7.80 7.72 -16.79
N PHE A 32 8.34 8.93 -16.91
CA PHE A 32 7.65 10.15 -16.55
C PHE A 32 6.99 10.75 -17.78
N VAL A 33 5.66 10.78 -17.80
CA VAL A 33 4.87 11.21 -18.95
C VAL A 33 3.90 12.32 -18.58
N ARG A 34 3.59 13.19 -19.54
CA ARG A 34 2.59 14.24 -19.37
C ARG A 34 1.17 13.66 -19.51
N GLY A 35 0.29 14.03 -18.60
CA GLY A 35 -1.14 13.75 -18.64
C GLY A 35 -1.87 14.60 -19.63
N GLU A 36 -3.09 14.18 -19.97
CA GLU A 36 -4.03 14.98 -20.75
C GLU A 36 -4.42 16.25 -19.98
N ASP A 37 -4.47 16.16 -18.65
CA ASP A 37 -4.60 17.29 -17.71
C ASP A 37 -3.37 18.20 -17.65
N GLY A 38 -2.30 17.85 -18.36
CA GLY A 38 -1.04 18.57 -18.41
C GLY A 38 -0.11 18.33 -17.23
N LEU A 39 -0.48 17.51 -16.26
CA LEU A 39 0.35 17.17 -15.09
C LEU A 39 1.30 16.00 -15.40
N GLY A 40 2.47 16.01 -14.77
CA GLY A 40 3.43 14.92 -14.91
C GLY A 40 3.06 13.72 -14.03
N ARG A 41 3.10 12.51 -14.57
CA ARG A 41 2.87 11.26 -13.82
C ARG A 41 3.92 10.21 -14.13
N TRP A 42 4.28 9.45 -13.11
CA TRP A 42 5.05 8.21 -13.27
C TRP A 42 4.12 7.09 -13.71
N ASN A 43 4.51 6.37 -14.77
CA ASN A 43 3.84 5.17 -15.24
C ASN A 43 4.84 4.02 -15.34
N PRO A 44 4.41 2.76 -15.12
CA PRO A 44 5.21 1.59 -15.50
C PRO A 44 5.52 1.61 -16.99
N HIS A 45 6.75 1.25 -17.37
CA HIS A 45 7.12 1.11 -18.79
C HIS A 45 6.31 -0.03 -19.43
N PRO A 46 5.72 0.15 -20.64
CA PRO A 46 4.95 -0.89 -21.34
C PRO A 46 5.71 -2.21 -21.50
N ASP A 47 7.02 -2.15 -21.76
CA ASP A 47 7.91 -3.31 -21.90
C ASP A 47 8.17 -4.09 -20.60
N SER A 48 7.53 -3.71 -19.47
CA SER A 48 7.62 -4.46 -18.20
C SER A 48 7.04 -5.89 -18.30
N GLY A 49 6.34 -6.24 -19.39
CA GLY A 49 5.79 -7.57 -19.63
C GLY A 49 4.94 -8.08 -18.46
N LEU A 50 5.19 -9.31 -18.01
CA LEU A 50 4.46 -9.92 -16.89
C LEU A 50 4.70 -9.21 -15.54
N ARG A 51 5.73 -8.36 -15.42
CA ARG A 51 5.99 -7.57 -14.20
C ARG A 51 5.17 -6.28 -14.14
N LEU A 52 4.48 -5.91 -15.22
CA LEU A 52 3.71 -4.68 -15.32
C LEU A 52 2.74 -4.48 -14.13
N PRO A 53 1.94 -5.48 -13.69
CA PRO A 53 1.05 -5.30 -12.54
C PRO A 53 1.81 -5.06 -11.24
N LEU A 54 2.95 -5.74 -11.04
CA LEU A 54 3.79 -5.56 -9.86
C LEU A 54 4.40 -4.16 -9.82
N HIS A 55 4.91 -3.66 -10.95
CA HIS A 55 5.45 -2.30 -11.05
C HIS A 55 4.37 -1.24 -10.80
N ALA A 56 3.15 -1.45 -11.31
CA ALA A 56 2.02 -0.56 -11.05
C ALA A 56 1.66 -0.50 -9.56
N VAL A 57 1.56 -1.65 -8.89
CA VAL A 57 1.28 -1.72 -7.44
C VAL A 57 2.41 -1.09 -6.64
N ALA A 58 3.67 -1.36 -6.98
CA ALA A 58 4.82 -0.81 -6.31
C ALA A 58 4.87 0.73 -6.40
N GLN A 59 4.61 1.31 -7.57
CA GLN A 59 4.54 2.77 -7.73
C GLN A 59 3.42 3.40 -6.88
N ARG A 60 2.24 2.77 -6.84
CA ARG A 60 1.13 3.23 -5.96
C ARG A 60 1.52 3.13 -4.48
N ALA A 61 2.20 2.05 -4.09
CA ALA A 61 2.70 1.87 -2.73
C ALA A 61 3.75 2.94 -2.37
N ALA A 62 4.66 3.27 -3.29
CA ALA A 62 5.65 4.34 -3.09
C ALA A 62 4.97 5.68 -2.80
N GLY A 63 4.00 6.06 -3.63
CA GLY A 63 3.22 7.28 -3.42
C GLY A 63 2.45 7.29 -2.10
N LEU A 64 1.86 6.16 -1.70
CA LEU A 64 1.17 6.05 -0.41
C LEU A 64 2.13 6.14 0.78
N LEU A 65 3.25 5.42 0.74
CA LEU A 65 4.22 5.36 1.84
C LEU A 65 4.98 6.68 2.04
N ALA A 66 5.12 7.48 0.98
CA ALA A 66 5.71 8.82 1.03
C ALA A 66 4.72 9.92 1.49
N ASP A 67 3.43 9.58 1.67
CA ASP A 67 2.35 10.52 1.93
C ASP A 67 1.77 10.33 3.35
N PRO A 68 1.37 11.40 4.07
CA PRO A 68 0.71 11.29 5.38
C PRO A 68 -0.51 10.34 5.40
N ARG A 69 -1.19 10.13 4.26
CA ARG A 69 -2.28 9.16 4.10
C ARG A 69 -1.91 7.74 4.53
N ARG A 70 -0.62 7.36 4.57
CA ARG A 70 -0.20 6.06 5.14
C ARG A 70 -0.71 5.84 6.56
N LEU A 71 -0.94 6.91 7.33
CA LEU A 71 -1.46 6.85 8.69
C LEU A 71 -2.96 6.50 8.74
N THR A 72 -3.64 6.58 7.60
CA THR A 72 -5.06 6.20 7.46
C THR A 72 -5.24 4.75 7.02
N VAL A 73 -4.15 4.00 6.83
CA VAL A 73 -4.20 2.56 6.54
C VAL A 73 -4.69 1.81 7.78
N ARG A 74 -5.82 1.12 7.64
CA ARG A 74 -6.41 0.28 8.67
C ARG A 74 -6.53 -1.16 8.17
N ALA A 75 -6.45 -2.11 9.10
CA ALA A 75 -6.80 -3.51 8.84
C ALA A 75 -8.28 -3.74 9.14
N CYS A 76 -8.94 -4.57 8.32
CA CYS A 76 -10.35 -4.90 8.55
C CYS A 76 -10.50 -5.77 9.81
N PRO A 77 -11.40 -5.41 10.74
CA PRO A 77 -11.63 -6.17 11.96
C PRO A 77 -12.40 -7.48 11.73
N GLY A 78 -12.95 -7.68 10.52
CA GLY A 78 -13.73 -8.87 10.20
C GLY A 78 -12.96 -10.16 10.41
N LYS A 79 -13.58 -11.11 11.10
CA LYS A 79 -12.97 -12.41 11.44
C LYS A 79 -12.45 -13.10 10.17
N GLY A 80 -11.14 -13.34 10.11
CA GLY A 80 -10.48 -13.99 8.97
C GLY A 80 -10.31 -13.11 7.72
N CYS A 81 -10.64 -11.82 7.76
CA CYS A 81 -10.43 -10.92 6.64
C CYS A 81 -8.98 -10.42 6.61
N GLY A 82 -8.59 -9.54 7.54
CA GLY A 82 -7.22 -8.99 7.58
C GLY A 82 -6.83 -8.09 6.40
N TRP A 83 -7.75 -7.74 5.49
CA TRP A 83 -7.46 -6.86 4.36
C TRP A 83 -7.18 -5.44 4.83
N LEU A 84 -6.24 -4.77 4.16
CA LEU A 84 -5.91 -3.37 4.39
C LEU A 84 -6.79 -2.44 3.55
N PHE A 85 -7.12 -1.28 4.10
CA PHE A 85 -7.88 -0.24 3.40
C PHE A 85 -7.48 1.15 3.90
N LEU A 86 -7.76 2.18 3.09
CA LEU A 86 -7.57 3.58 3.46
C LEU A 86 -8.87 4.15 4.03
N ASP A 87 -8.77 4.72 5.23
CA ASP A 87 -9.87 5.43 5.90
C ASP A 87 -9.60 6.94 5.93
N THR A 88 -9.55 7.55 4.75
CA THR A 88 -9.21 8.97 4.60
C THR A 88 -10.23 9.91 5.25
N ALA A 89 -11.49 9.46 5.39
CA ALA A 89 -12.57 10.24 5.98
C ALA A 89 -12.87 9.90 7.45
N GLY A 90 -12.16 8.92 8.04
CA GLY A 90 -12.37 8.51 9.44
C GLY A 90 -13.69 7.80 9.73
N ARG A 91 -14.47 7.44 8.71
CA ARG A 91 -15.82 6.86 8.84
C ARG A 91 -15.91 5.41 8.39
N ARG A 92 -14.85 4.88 7.77
CA ARG A 92 -14.85 3.53 7.21
C ARG A 92 -14.32 2.54 8.25
N ARG A 93 -15.20 1.63 8.68
CA ARG A 93 -14.84 0.57 9.63
C ARG A 93 -14.35 -0.72 8.98
N TRP A 94 -14.79 -1.02 7.76
CA TRP A 94 -14.52 -2.28 7.07
C TRP A 94 -13.88 -2.10 5.70
N CYS A 95 -13.11 -3.11 5.26
CA CYS A 95 -12.50 -3.12 3.93
C CYS A 95 -13.53 -3.02 2.81
N SER A 96 -14.74 -3.57 3.01
CA SER A 96 -15.86 -3.44 2.09
C SER A 96 -17.17 -3.56 2.88
N LEU A 97 -18.09 -2.65 2.63
CA LEU A 97 -19.42 -2.66 3.24
C LEU A 97 -20.20 -3.93 2.83
N GLY A 98 -20.04 -4.37 1.58
CA GLY A 98 -20.75 -5.56 1.07
C GLY A 98 -20.16 -6.89 1.55
N VAL A 99 -18.88 -6.94 1.91
CA VAL A 99 -18.21 -8.21 2.26
C VAL A 99 -18.12 -8.38 3.77
N CYS A 100 -17.52 -7.43 4.48
CA CYS A 100 -17.33 -7.52 5.92
C CYS A 100 -18.42 -6.76 6.68
N GLY A 101 -18.89 -5.62 6.15
CA GLY A 101 -19.97 -4.86 6.79
C GLY A 101 -21.27 -5.68 6.95
N ARG A 102 -21.67 -6.44 5.93
CA ARG A 102 -22.84 -7.33 6.01
C ARG A 102 -22.66 -8.54 6.93
N ARG A 103 -21.43 -9.05 7.09
CA ARG A 103 -21.16 -10.23 7.94
C ARG A 103 -21.14 -9.92 9.43
N GLU A 104 -20.87 -8.67 9.82
CA GLU A 104 -20.88 -8.23 11.22
C GLU A 104 -22.22 -7.61 11.65
N GLY A 105 -23.08 -7.25 10.68
CA GLY A 105 -24.38 -6.63 10.94
C GLY A 105 -25.56 -7.60 11.03
N GLY A 106 -25.32 -8.90 10.93
CA GLY A 106 -26.31 -9.97 11.17
C GLY A 106 -25.85 -10.85 12.32
#